data_AF-A0A3D4ZPK2-F1
#
_entry.id   AF-A0A3D4ZPK2-F1
#
_cell.length_a   1.000
_cell.length_b   1.000
_cell.length_c   1.000
_cell.angle_alpha   90.00
_cell.angle_beta   90.00
_cell.angle_gamma   90.00
#
_symmetry.space_group_name_H-M   'P 1'
#
loop_
_entity.id
_entity.type
_entity.pdbx_description
1 polymer ?
#
loop_
_entity_poly.entity_id
_entity_poly.type
_entity_poly.pdbx_seq_one_letter_code
_entity_poly.pdbx_strand_id
1 'polypeptide(L)'
;MAQLMEGEISLNQPDSGNLARTRFYVCPACGNILFSTGGASVFCCGRKLEPLSPLPREDGPAIMIEQIDGEYFITADHPMEKGHFLSFAAYVKNEQIFFTRLYPEQNPSFRFPLFPGGTLFLYCTQHGLTRYPNIR
;
A
#
# COMPACT_ATOMS: atom_id res chain seq x y z
N MET A 1 19.63 -14.47 5.66
CA MET A 1 20.51 -15.61 5.32
C MET A 1 21.16 -16.27 6.53
N ALA A 2 21.26 -15.61 7.71
CA ALA A 2 21.80 -16.22 8.92
C ALA A 2 21.01 -17.46 9.42
N GLN A 3 19.67 -17.39 9.48
CA GLN A 3 18.85 -18.52 9.97
C GLN A 3 18.92 -19.81 9.12
N LEU A 4 19.28 -19.73 7.83
CA LEU A 4 19.44 -20.93 7.01
C LEU A 4 20.71 -21.72 7.35
N MET A 5 21.71 -21.06 7.94
CA MET A 5 22.96 -21.71 8.36
C MET A 5 22.91 -22.23 9.80
N GLU A 6 21.92 -21.81 10.60
CA GLU A 6 21.75 -22.22 12.00
C GLU A 6 20.80 -23.42 12.17
N GLY A 7 20.21 -23.94 11.09
CA GLY A 7 19.36 -25.14 11.12
C GLY A 7 17.96 -24.94 11.72
N GLU A 8 17.66 -23.78 12.29
CA GLU A 8 16.34 -23.44 12.83
C GLU A 8 15.59 -22.49 11.89
N ILE A 9 14.67 -23.07 11.13
CA ILE A 9 13.70 -22.30 10.32
C ILE A 9 12.53 -21.96 11.24
N SER A 10 12.44 -20.71 11.68
CA SER A 10 11.22 -20.20 12.30
C SER A 10 10.11 -20.19 11.25
N LEU A 11 9.21 -21.17 11.32
CA LEU A 11 8.08 -21.26 10.39
C LEU A 11 7.09 -20.12 10.67
N ASN A 12 6.59 -19.52 9.60
CA ASN A 12 5.47 -18.60 9.72
C ASN A 12 4.23 -19.34 10.21
N GLN A 13 3.40 -18.65 10.99
CA GLN A 13 2.06 -19.15 11.27
C GLN A 13 1.24 -19.24 9.97
N PRO A 14 0.30 -20.18 9.87
CA PRO A 14 -0.60 -20.27 8.73
C PRO A 14 -1.29 -18.92 8.47
N ASP A 15 -1.35 -18.53 7.21
CA ASP A 15 -2.06 -17.32 6.81
C ASP A 15 -3.55 -17.47 7.11
N SER A 16 -4.10 -16.50 7.85
CA SER A 16 -5.53 -16.48 8.16
C SER A 16 -6.40 -16.07 6.97
N GLY A 17 -5.79 -15.73 5.83
CA GLY A 17 -6.49 -15.30 4.61
C GLY A 17 -7.14 -13.92 4.73
N ASN A 18 -6.81 -13.17 5.78
CA ASN A 18 -7.40 -11.85 6.02
C ASN A 18 -6.54 -10.77 5.38
N LEU A 19 -6.96 -10.29 4.20
CA LEU A 19 -6.27 -9.27 3.44
C LEU A 19 -6.23 -7.91 4.17
N ALA A 20 -7.05 -7.67 5.19
CA ALA A 20 -6.91 -6.47 6.02
C ALA A 20 -5.59 -6.42 6.81
N ARG A 21 -4.89 -7.55 6.96
CA ARG A 21 -3.56 -7.64 7.58
C ARG A 21 -2.41 -7.53 6.57
N THR A 22 -2.72 -7.15 5.33
CA THR A 22 -1.72 -7.02 4.26
C THR A 22 -0.62 -6.05 4.64
N ARG A 23 0.61 -6.48 4.38
CA ARG A 23 1.83 -5.70 4.54
C ARG A 23 2.32 -5.28 3.18
N PHE A 24 2.64 -4.00 3.02
CA PHE A 24 3.22 -3.45 1.81
C PHE A 24 4.73 -3.34 1.94
N TYR A 25 5.46 -3.55 0.85
CA TYR A 25 6.90 -3.41 0.77
C TYR A 25 7.23 -2.64 -0.51
N VAL A 26 8.14 -1.68 -0.43
CA VAL A 26 8.62 -0.93 -1.60
C VAL A 26 10.13 -0.98 -1.62
N CYS A 27 10.69 -1.39 -2.77
CA CYS A 27 12.13 -1.39 -2.97
C CYS A 27 12.60 0.04 -3.33
N PRO A 28 13.46 0.68 -2.52
CA PRO A 28 13.93 2.04 -2.80
C PRO A 28 14.87 2.12 -4.01
N ALA A 29 15.41 0.98 -4.48
CA ALA A 29 16.35 0.97 -5.61
C ALA A 29 15.67 0.87 -6.98
N CYS A 30 14.61 0.08 -7.09
CA CYS A 30 13.93 -0.18 -8.37
C CYS A 30 12.44 0.21 -8.39
N GLY A 31 11.89 0.66 -7.25
CA GLY A 31 10.47 1.01 -7.15
C GLY A 31 9.52 -0.19 -7.27
N ASN A 32 10.02 -1.42 -7.06
CA ASN A 32 9.16 -2.59 -7.04
C ASN A 32 8.25 -2.54 -5.80
N ILE A 33 6.96 -2.81 -6.01
CA ILE A 33 5.93 -2.78 -4.97
C ILE A 33 5.45 -4.22 -4.78
N LEU A 34 5.51 -4.69 -3.55
CA LEU A 34 5.12 -6.03 -3.16
C LEU A 34 4.14 -5.92 -1.99
N PHE A 35 3.24 -6.89 -1.88
CA PHE A 35 2.41 -7.01 -0.71
C PHE A 35 2.24 -8.48 -0.32
N SER A 36 2.01 -8.72 0.96
CA SER A 36 1.84 -10.06 1.52
C SER A 36 0.78 -10.04 2.61
N THR A 37 -0.04 -11.08 2.65
CA THR A 37 -1.05 -11.34 3.68
C THR A 37 -0.45 -11.80 5.01
N GLY A 38 0.76 -12.38 4.98
CA GLY A 38 1.44 -12.94 6.14
C GLY A 38 2.80 -12.29 6.43
N GLY A 39 3.47 -12.84 7.44
CA GLY A 39 4.89 -12.58 7.63
C GLY A 39 5.70 -13.26 6.53
N ALA A 40 6.53 -12.51 5.82
CA ALA A 40 7.45 -13.07 4.83
C ALA A 40 8.76 -12.27 4.85
N SER A 41 9.88 -12.97 4.72
CA SER A 41 11.16 -12.32 4.45
C SER A 41 11.24 -12.00 2.96
N VAL A 42 10.98 -10.74 2.61
CA VAL A 42 10.97 -10.28 1.23
C VAL A 42 12.33 -9.71 0.85
N PHE A 43 12.88 -10.13 -0.28
CA PHE A 43 14.14 -9.61 -0.82
C PHE A 43 13.93 -9.02 -2.22
N CYS A 44 14.53 -7.87 -2.48
CA CYS A 44 14.54 -7.24 -3.81
C CYS A 44 15.89 -6.55 -4.01
N CYS A 45 16.49 -6.62 -5.21
CA CYS A 45 17.81 -6.01 -5.49
C CYS A 45 18.90 -6.38 -4.45
N GLY A 46 18.89 -7.63 -3.97
CA GLY A 46 19.88 -8.14 -3.01
C GLY A 46 19.74 -7.63 -1.56
N ARG A 47 18.73 -6.80 -1.26
CA ARG A 47 18.47 -6.32 0.11
C ARG A 47 17.18 -6.89 0.68
N LYS A 48 17.13 -7.09 1.99
CA LYS A 48 15.90 -7.42 2.71
C LYS A 48 15.02 -6.17 2.75
N LEU A 49 13.75 -6.31 2.40
CA LEU A 49 12.76 -5.26 2.53
C LEU A 49 12.02 -5.42 3.86
N GLU A 50 11.86 -4.31 4.56
CA GLU A 50 11.01 -4.24 5.75
C GLU A 50 9.60 -3.78 5.35
N PRO A 51 8.56 -4.27 6.04
CA PRO A 51 7.19 -3.85 5.76
C PRO A 51 7.01 -2.37 6.08
N LEU A 52 6.30 -1.67 5.19
CA LEU A 52 5.93 -0.28 5.39
C LEU A 52 4.96 -0.17 6.57
N SER A 53 5.30 0.72 7.50
CA SER A 53 4.44 1.06 8.63
C SER A 53 3.54 2.23 8.24
N PRO A 54 2.22 2.07 8.20
CA PRO A 54 1.31 3.12 7.80
C PRO A 54 1.25 4.24 8.87
N LEU A 55 1.41 5.47 8.41
CA LEU A 55 1.16 6.70 9.15
C LEU A 55 -0.36 6.95 9.29
N PRO A 56 -0.80 7.67 10.33
CA PRO A 56 -2.19 8.08 10.47
C PRO A 56 -2.57 9.07 9.35
N ARG A 57 -3.87 9.13 9.03
CA ARG A 57 -4.40 9.99 7.94
C ARG A 57 -3.96 11.46 8.02
N GLU A 58 -3.67 11.97 9.21
CA GLU A 58 -3.35 13.37 9.46
C GLU A 58 -1.95 13.75 8.96
N ASP A 59 -1.06 12.76 8.83
CA ASP A 59 0.29 12.93 8.31
C ASP A 59 0.37 12.69 6.79
N GLY A 60 -0.77 12.42 6.13
CA GLY A 60 -0.83 12.18 4.70
C GLY A 60 -1.53 13.29 3.91
N PRO A 61 -1.58 13.16 2.58
CA PRO A 61 -2.27 14.11 1.73
C PRO A 61 -3.77 14.19 2.03
N ALA A 62 -4.34 15.39 1.97
CA ALA A 62 -5.79 15.53 2.02
C ALA A 62 -6.43 14.80 0.83
N ILE A 63 -7.54 14.11 1.07
CA ILE A 63 -8.27 13.39 0.02
C ILE A 63 -9.71 13.89 -0.08
N MET A 64 -10.19 14.00 -1.31
CA MET A 64 -11.59 14.24 -1.66
C MET A 64 -12.16 12.96 -2.25
N ILE A 65 -13.33 12.55 -1.77
CA ILE A 65 -14.01 11.33 -2.20
C ILE A 65 -15.36 11.72 -2.78
N GLU A 66 -15.62 11.30 -4.00
CA GLU A 66 -16.87 11.51 -4.71
C GLU A 66 -17.42 10.16 -5.17
N GLN A 67 -18.75 10.04 -5.22
CA GLN A 67 -19.40 8.85 -5.78
C GLN A 67 -19.92 9.19 -7.16
N ILE A 68 -19.35 8.56 -8.19
CA ILE A 68 -19.66 8.80 -9.60
C ILE A 68 -19.91 7.44 -10.26
N ASP A 69 -21.05 7.27 -10.91
CA ASP A 69 -21.41 6.07 -11.70
C ASP A 69 -21.27 4.73 -10.95
N GLY A 70 -21.47 4.72 -9.64
CA GLY A 70 -21.34 3.51 -8.83
C GLY A 70 -19.91 3.21 -8.36
N GLU A 71 -18.99 4.16 -8.50
CA GLU A 71 -17.59 4.05 -8.10
C GLU A 71 -17.21 5.19 -7.13
N TYR A 72 -16.25 4.93 -6.25
CA TYR A 72 -15.53 5.98 -5.53
C TYR A 72 -14.48 6.59 -6.46
N PHE A 73 -14.65 7.87 -6.79
CA PHE A 73 -13.62 8.70 -7.40
C PHE A 73 -12.89 9.46 -6.29
N ILE A 74 -11.59 9.21 -6.14
CA ILE A 74 -10.80 9.79 -5.07
C ILE A 74 -9.72 10.65 -5.69
N THR A 75 -9.61 11.89 -5.23
CA THR A 75 -8.55 12.82 -5.61
C THR A 75 -7.74 13.18 -4.37
N ALA A 76 -6.42 13.08 -4.45
CA ALA A 76 -5.51 13.47 -3.39
C ALA A 76 -4.87 14.82 -3.71
N ASP A 77 -4.82 15.71 -2.72
CA ASP A 77 -4.03 16.94 -2.81
C ASP A 77 -2.56 16.60 -2.55
N HIS A 78 -1.87 16.18 -3.62
CA HIS A 78 -0.48 15.74 -3.55
C HIS A 78 0.25 16.03 -4.86
N PRO A 79 1.53 16.49 -4.81
CA PRO A 79 2.34 16.69 -6.02
C PRO A 79 2.58 15.37 -6.74
N MET A 80 2.64 15.41 -8.07
CA MET A 80 2.91 14.24 -8.91
C MET A 80 4.11 14.51 -9.80
N GLU A 81 5.24 14.86 -9.21
CA GLU A 81 6.48 15.18 -9.93
C GLU A 81 7.41 13.96 -9.96
N LYS A 82 8.36 13.92 -10.91
CA LYS A 82 9.32 12.81 -11.06
C LYS A 82 10.02 12.36 -9.75
N GLY A 83 10.30 13.29 -8.84
CA GLY A 83 10.95 13.02 -7.55
C GLY A 83 10.00 12.90 -6.35
N HIS A 84 8.74 13.30 -6.50
CA HIS A 84 7.77 13.36 -5.41
C HIS A 84 6.37 13.11 -5.95
N PHE A 85 5.91 11.87 -5.80
CA PHE A 85 4.60 11.46 -6.30
C PHE A 85 4.02 10.34 -5.44
N LEU A 86 2.72 10.09 -5.61
CA LEU A 86 2.08 8.90 -5.10
C LEU A 86 2.41 7.73 -6.03
N SER A 87 3.02 6.66 -5.51
CA SER A 87 3.37 5.50 -6.35
C SER A 87 2.22 4.50 -6.46
N PHE A 88 1.39 4.39 -5.42
CA PHE A 88 0.20 3.55 -5.48
C PHE A 88 -0.88 4.01 -4.50
N ALA A 89 -2.11 3.61 -4.84
CA ALA A 89 -3.27 3.61 -3.96
C ALA A 89 -3.77 2.17 -3.83
N ALA A 90 -4.03 1.73 -2.61
CA ALA A 90 -4.56 0.39 -2.34
C ALA A 90 -5.78 0.49 -1.43
N TYR A 91 -6.94 0.02 -1.90
CA TYR A 91 -8.14 -0.09 -1.10
C TYR A 91 -8.33 -1.55 -0.66
N VAL A 92 -8.22 -1.77 0.65
CA VAL A 92 -8.14 -3.10 1.25
C VAL A 92 -9.37 -3.34 2.12
N LYS A 93 -10.02 -4.47 1.90
CA LYS A 93 -11.06 -5.02 2.77
C LYS A 93 -10.84 -6.53 2.89
N ASN A 94 -11.27 -7.14 3.99
CA ASN A 94 -11.03 -8.52 4.41
C ASN A 94 -10.69 -9.56 3.30
N GLU A 95 -11.44 -9.55 2.20
CA GLU A 95 -11.35 -10.54 1.11
C GLU A 95 -10.79 -9.98 -0.22
N GLN A 96 -10.63 -8.66 -0.34
CA GLN A 96 -10.29 -8.01 -1.61
C GLN A 96 -9.33 -6.84 -1.43
N ILE A 97 -8.41 -6.71 -2.38
CA ILE A 97 -7.53 -5.54 -2.53
C ILE A 97 -7.73 -4.99 -3.92
N PHE A 98 -8.14 -3.73 -3.99
CA PHE A 98 -8.05 -2.94 -5.22
C PHE A 98 -6.75 -2.17 -5.20
N PHE A 99 -5.89 -2.40 -6.18
CA PHE A 99 -4.56 -1.81 -6.25
C PHE A 99 -4.42 -1.00 -7.53
N THR A 100 -4.14 0.29 -7.39
CA THR A 100 -3.93 1.21 -8.50
C THR A 100 -2.51 1.77 -8.42
N ARG A 101 -1.72 1.53 -9.46
CA ARG A 101 -0.39 2.13 -9.59
C ARG A 101 -0.52 3.52 -10.19
N LEU A 102 0.21 4.47 -9.61
CA LEU A 102 0.24 5.86 -9.99
C LEU A 102 1.66 6.22 -10.44
N TYR A 103 1.77 7.17 -11.36
CA TYR A 103 3.03 7.56 -11.99
C TYR A 103 3.21 9.08 -11.91
N PRO A 104 4.46 9.57 -11.99
CA PRO A 104 4.71 11.00 -12.11
C PRO A 104 3.96 11.62 -13.30
N GLU A 105 3.68 12.91 -13.18
CA GLU A 105 3.00 13.77 -14.14
C GLU A 105 1.53 13.38 -14.43
N GLN A 106 0.97 12.46 -13.64
CA GLN A 106 -0.45 12.11 -13.69
C GLN A 106 -1.26 12.92 -12.69
N ASN A 107 -2.56 13.04 -12.94
CA ASN A 107 -3.47 13.55 -11.92
C ASN A 107 -3.44 12.60 -10.70
N PRO A 108 -3.36 13.11 -9.46
CA PRO A 108 -3.38 12.31 -8.23
C PRO A 108 -4.80 11.81 -7.92
N SER A 109 -5.42 11.12 -8.88
CA SER A 109 -6.80 10.65 -8.81
C SER A 109 -6.91 9.17 -9.21
N PHE A 110 -7.78 8.43 -8.55
CA PHE A 110 -7.99 6.99 -8.81
C PHE A 110 -9.43 6.58 -8.48
N ARG A 111 -9.84 5.44 -9.04
CA ARG A 111 -11.20 4.91 -8.92
C ARG A 111 -11.21 3.53 -8.27
N PHE A 112 -12.21 3.29 -7.44
CA PHE A 112 -12.51 1.97 -6.90
C PHE A 112 -14.01 1.71 -6.97
N PRO A 113 -14.44 0.45 -7.14
CA PRO A 113 -15.86 0.10 -7.01
C PRO A 113 -16.43 0.54 -5.64
N LEU A 114 -17.72 0.88 -5.60
CA LEU A 114 -18.42 1.16 -4.34
C LEU A 114 -18.41 -0.07 -3.43
N PHE A 115 -17.42 -0.11 -2.53
CA PHE A 115 -17.25 -1.22 -1.60
C PHE A 115 -17.05 -0.69 -0.19
N PRO A 116 -18.13 -0.46 0.58
CA PRO A 116 -18.04 0.23 1.87
C PRO A 116 -17.29 -0.58 2.94
N GLY A 117 -16.66 0.13 3.87
CA GLY A 117 -16.00 -0.45 5.05
C GLY A 117 -14.58 -0.97 4.83
N GLY A 118 -13.92 -0.59 3.73
CA GLY A 118 -12.51 -0.85 3.51
C GLY A 118 -11.61 0.26 4.07
N THR A 119 -10.31 0.03 3.95
CA THR A 119 -9.27 0.98 4.34
C THR A 119 -8.46 1.35 3.12
N LEU A 120 -8.31 2.65 2.86
CA LEU A 120 -7.46 3.16 1.80
C LEU A 120 -6.03 3.36 2.32
N PHE A 121 -5.06 2.93 1.53
CA PHE A 121 -3.65 3.16 1.75
C PHE A 121 -3.08 3.93 0.58
N LEU A 122 -2.34 5.01 0.86
CA LEU A 122 -1.63 5.80 -0.14
C LEU A 122 -0.14 5.78 0.17
N TYR A 123 0.69 5.53 -0.84
CA TYR A 123 2.13 5.56 -0.69
C TYR A 123 2.74 6.70 -1.47
N CYS A 124 3.37 7.63 -0.75
CA CYS A 124 4.20 8.69 -1.28
C CYS A 124 5.66 8.24 -1.32
N THR A 125 6.37 8.55 -2.40
CA THR A 125 7.81 8.22 -2.52
C THR A 125 8.70 8.90 -1.48
N GLN A 126 8.27 10.01 -0.87
CA GLN A 126 9.02 10.74 0.14
C GLN A 126 8.45 10.57 1.56
N HIS A 127 7.12 10.62 1.69
CA HIS A 127 6.45 10.61 3.00
C HIS A 127 6.05 9.21 3.48
N GLY A 128 6.19 8.18 2.64
CA GLY A 128 5.87 6.80 2.99
C GLY A 128 4.39 6.46 2.84
N LEU A 129 3.93 5.47 3.61
CA LEU A 129 2.58 4.92 3.53
C LEU A 129 1.66 5.61 4.52
N THR A 130 0.51 6.11 4.09
CA THR A 130 -0.54 6.66 4.96
C THR A 130 -1.81 5.80 4.89
N ARG A 131 -2.50 5.63 6.02
CA ARG A 131 -3.75 4.86 6.13
C ARG A 131 -4.96 5.75 6.42
N TYR A 132 -6.00 5.58 5.60
CA TYR A 132 -7.30 6.24 5.70
C TYR A 132 -8.40 5.19 5.98
N PRO A 133 -8.76 4.98 7.25
CA PRO A 133 -9.86 4.08 7.61
C PRO A 133 -11.22 4.75 7.34
N ASN A 134 -12.23 3.93 7.02
CA ASN A 134 -13.63 4.35 6.94
C ASN A 134 -13.89 5.53 5.99
N ILE A 135 -13.29 5.50 4.79
CA ILE A 135 -13.60 6.49 3.76
C ILE A 135 -15.08 6.38 3.33
N ARG A 136 -15.75 7.52 3.17
CA ARG A 136 -17.18 7.64 2.82
C ARG A 136 -17.40 8.86 1.95
#